data_AF-A0A4R6P1P2-F1
#
_entry.id   AF-A0A4R6P1P2-F1
#
_cell.length_a   1.000
_cell.length_b   1.000
_cell.length_c   1.000
_cell.angle_alpha   90.00
_cell.angle_beta   90.00
_cell.angle_gamma   90.00
#
_symmetry.space_group_name_H-M   'P 1'
#
loop_
_entity.id
_entity.type
_entity.pdbx_description
1 polymer ?
#
loop_
_entity_poly.entity_id
_entity_poly.type
_entity_poly.pdbx_seq_one_letter_code
_entity_poly.pdbx_strand_id
1 'polypeptide(L)'
;MTSSEPGPEESVSQWQGRILRRIQQLAAQHREITDAGPGMFDDGISGHSEQVWNERLELLTVQREHAEYAAMLGGVDPGWVVDARELGQRGANPPKPGVVRQHPARASEAQEFYLDMLEVDLWTMERMAGLEAARMDRIATGRWTFDTDPIAVTQFADNMTALHTRVTVLAAAAQLTPAEGESLWGSSVEGIRRVHAVTFAAYTEQDLAQAWNGYARADPALAVPPYVPRDPDTGTPTDTAQVAPPTPRKMLADATTALRSQFVDTAIRHAEPTDLAAESTAITAVVDAALGEDTAWTWEADPDPVPRPVGEIGADRGPEI
;
A
#
# COMPACT_ATOMS: atom_id res chain seq x y z
N MET A 1 -20.84 33.94 2.40
CA MET A 1 -20.61 33.85 0.95
C MET A 1 -19.19 34.30 0.66
N THR A 2 -18.28 33.35 0.46
CA THR A 2 -16.92 33.56 -0.04
C THR A 2 -16.64 32.38 -0.97
N SER A 3 -16.59 32.65 -2.28
CA SER A 3 -16.33 31.65 -3.30
C SER A 3 -14.95 31.02 -3.08
N SER A 4 -14.89 29.68 -3.02
CA SER A 4 -13.64 28.92 -2.95
C SER A 4 -13.08 28.66 -4.34
N GLU A 5 -13.00 29.71 -5.16
CA GLU A 5 -12.26 29.66 -6.42
C GLU A 5 -10.75 29.53 -6.13
N PRO A 6 -9.97 28.92 -7.03
CA PRO A 6 -8.52 28.89 -6.92
C PRO A 6 -7.99 30.31 -6.84
N GLY A 7 -7.21 30.61 -5.79
CA GLY A 7 -6.47 31.86 -5.72
C GLY A 7 -5.43 31.90 -6.86
N PRO A 8 -5.01 33.10 -7.31
CA PRO A 8 -4.12 33.25 -8.47
C PRO A 8 -2.74 32.59 -8.34
N GLU A 9 -2.40 31.99 -7.18
CA GLU A 9 -1.12 31.36 -6.88
C GLU A 9 -1.22 29.85 -6.54
N GLU A 10 -2.43 29.28 -6.46
CA GLU A 10 -2.62 27.86 -6.10
C GLU A 10 -2.70 26.98 -7.37
N SER A 11 -1.88 25.94 -7.44
CA SER A 11 -1.99 24.95 -8.53
C SER A 11 -3.30 24.16 -8.41
N VAL A 12 -3.84 23.71 -9.55
CA VAL A 12 -5.07 22.90 -9.59
C VAL A 12 -4.98 21.69 -8.64
N SER A 13 -3.83 20.99 -8.63
CA SER A 13 -3.61 19.83 -7.77
C SER A 13 -3.62 20.18 -6.27
N GLN A 14 -3.12 21.36 -5.88
CA GLN A 14 -3.16 21.83 -4.49
C GLN A 14 -4.60 22.18 -4.07
N TRP A 15 -5.36 22.83 -4.95
CA TRP A 15 -6.78 23.12 -4.72
C TRP A 15 -7.60 21.83 -4.58
N GLN A 16 -7.38 20.86 -5.49
CA GLN A 16 -8.04 19.54 -5.45
C GLN A 16 -7.68 18.77 -4.17
N GLY A 17 -6.43 18.80 -3.75
CA GLY A 17 -6.00 18.19 -2.48
C GLY A 17 -6.63 18.86 -1.25
N ARG A 18 -6.74 20.19 -1.26
CA ARG A 18 -7.35 20.96 -0.17
C ARG A 18 -8.85 20.69 -0.04
N ILE A 19 -9.58 20.59 -1.16
CA ILE A 19 -11.02 20.34 -1.12
C ILE A 19 -11.36 18.90 -0.72
N LEU A 20 -10.57 17.91 -1.16
CA LEU A 20 -10.70 16.51 -0.73
C LEU A 20 -10.43 16.35 0.77
N ARG A 21 -9.40 17.01 1.30
CA ARG A 21 -9.14 17.06 2.75
C ARG A 21 -10.33 17.65 3.50
N ARG A 22 -10.91 18.74 3.00
CA ARG A 22 -12.07 19.36 3.65
C ARG A 22 -13.25 18.39 3.73
N ILE A 23 -13.52 17.63 2.67
CA ILE A 23 -14.56 16.59 2.66
C ILE A 23 -14.27 15.51 3.72
N GLN A 24 -13.03 15.02 3.78
CA GLN A 24 -12.59 14.04 4.77
C GLN A 24 -12.77 14.56 6.21
N GLN A 25 -12.31 15.78 6.51
CA GLN A 25 -12.43 16.38 7.84
C GLN A 25 -13.89 16.54 8.27
N LEU A 26 -14.76 16.99 7.35
CA LEU A 26 -16.20 17.12 7.63
C LEU A 26 -16.86 15.75 7.88
N ALA A 27 -16.47 14.72 7.12
CA ALA A 27 -16.94 13.36 7.35
C ALA A 27 -16.45 12.78 8.68
N ALA A 28 -15.19 13.03 9.06
CA ALA A 28 -14.63 12.61 10.35
C ALA A 28 -15.31 13.31 11.54
N GLN A 29 -15.49 14.63 11.48
CA GLN A 29 -16.21 15.39 12.52
C GLN A 29 -17.67 14.94 12.65
N HIS A 30 -18.34 14.65 11.53
CA HIS A 30 -19.70 14.14 11.56
C HIS A 30 -19.76 12.80 12.31
N ARG A 31 -18.83 11.88 12.03
CA ARG A 31 -18.75 10.62 12.76
C ARG A 31 -18.46 10.84 14.24
N GLU A 32 -17.44 11.63 14.58
CA GLU A 32 -17.05 11.89 15.97
C GLU A 32 -18.23 12.41 16.81
N ILE A 33 -18.98 13.37 16.27
CA ILE A 33 -20.17 13.93 16.93
C ILE A 33 -21.32 12.93 16.98
N THR A 34 -21.46 12.07 15.97
CA THR A 34 -22.44 10.98 15.99
C THR A 34 -22.10 9.95 17.07
N ASP A 35 -20.83 9.54 17.16
CA ASP A 35 -20.32 8.54 18.10
C ASP A 35 -20.37 9.06 19.55
N ALA A 36 -20.10 10.36 19.77
CA ALA A 36 -20.18 10.99 21.09
C ALA A 36 -21.62 11.23 21.58
N GLY A 37 -22.58 11.35 20.66
CA GLY A 37 -24.00 11.54 20.96
C GLY A 37 -24.36 12.90 21.57
N PRO A 38 -25.66 13.13 21.89
CA PRO A 38 -26.16 14.41 22.40
C PRO A 38 -25.50 14.90 23.69
N GLY A 39 -25.01 13.98 24.53
CA GLY A 39 -24.39 14.30 25.82
C GLY A 39 -23.15 15.19 25.72
N MET A 40 -22.48 15.24 24.56
CA MET A 40 -21.37 16.16 24.29
C MET A 40 -21.78 17.64 24.39
N PHE A 41 -23.05 17.95 24.15
CA PHE A 41 -23.60 19.32 24.16
C PHE A 41 -24.44 19.61 25.40
N ASP A 42 -24.37 18.76 26.43
CA ASP A 42 -25.05 19.02 27.70
C ASP A 42 -24.34 20.12 28.47
N ASP A 43 -25.00 21.27 28.61
CA ASP A 43 -24.54 22.41 29.41
C ASP A 43 -25.01 22.33 30.87
N GLY A 44 -25.76 21.28 31.24
CA GLY A 44 -26.29 21.03 32.57
C GLY A 44 -27.40 21.99 33.02
N ILE A 45 -27.88 22.89 32.14
CA ILE A 45 -28.78 24.00 32.48
C ILE A 45 -29.99 24.05 31.55
N SER A 46 -29.78 23.89 30.24
CA SER A 46 -30.79 24.20 29.23
C SER A 46 -31.59 22.99 28.77
N GLY A 47 -31.07 21.76 28.88
CA GLY A 47 -31.77 20.55 28.40
C GLY A 47 -31.99 20.50 26.88
N HIS A 48 -31.32 21.36 26.10
CA HIS A 48 -31.44 21.43 24.64
C HIS A 48 -30.33 20.65 23.90
N SER A 49 -29.63 19.74 24.59
CA SER A 49 -28.47 19.02 24.05
C SER A 49 -28.80 18.20 22.79
N GLU A 50 -29.98 17.59 22.72
CA GLU A 50 -30.46 16.89 21.51
C GLU A 50 -30.68 17.83 20.32
N GLN A 51 -31.24 19.02 20.56
CA GLN A 51 -31.48 19.99 19.49
C GLN A 51 -30.15 20.52 18.94
N VAL A 52 -29.22 20.91 19.82
CA VAL A 52 -27.89 21.40 19.42
C VAL A 52 -27.10 20.32 18.68
N TRP A 53 -27.19 19.07 19.12
CA TRP A 53 -26.59 17.92 18.44
C TRP A 53 -27.13 17.72 17.02
N ASN A 54 -28.46 17.74 16.85
CA ASN A 54 -29.09 17.59 15.54
C ASN A 54 -28.74 18.76 14.59
N GLU A 55 -28.81 20.00 15.08
CA GLU A 55 -28.42 21.19 14.31
C GLU A 55 -26.95 21.12 13.87
N ARG A 56 -26.07 20.60 14.74
CA ARG A 56 -24.65 20.41 14.43
C ARG A 56 -24.42 19.34 13.37
N LEU A 57 -25.12 18.22 13.43
CA LEU A 57 -25.03 17.15 12.41
C LEU A 57 -25.58 17.61 11.04
N GLU A 58 -26.69 18.35 11.03
CA GLU A 58 -27.27 18.93 9.82
C GLU A 58 -26.31 19.93 9.18
N LEU A 59 -25.74 20.84 9.98
CA LEU A 59 -24.75 21.81 9.50
C LEU A 59 -23.52 21.12 8.87
N LEU A 60 -23.00 20.06 9.50
CA LEU A 60 -21.86 19.30 8.96
C LEU A 60 -22.22 18.58 7.66
N THR A 61 -23.45 18.05 7.55
CA THR A 61 -23.94 17.42 6.32
C THR A 61 -24.00 18.44 5.17
N VAL A 62 -24.62 19.60 5.39
CA VAL A 62 -24.72 20.67 4.39
C VAL A 62 -23.33 21.16 3.96
N GLN A 63 -22.42 21.36 4.91
CA GLN A 63 -21.04 21.78 4.59
C GLN A 63 -20.29 20.74 3.77
N ARG A 64 -20.50 19.44 4.05
CA ARG A 64 -19.89 18.34 3.31
C ARG A 64 -20.44 18.28 1.89
N GLU A 65 -21.75 18.26 1.72
CA GLU A 65 -22.41 18.26 0.40
C GLU A 65 -21.96 19.44 -0.47
N HIS A 66 -21.84 20.62 0.13
CA HIS A 66 -21.33 21.79 -0.57
C HIS A 66 -19.87 21.61 -1.03
N ALA A 67 -19.02 21.02 -0.19
CA ALA A 67 -17.62 20.74 -0.53
C ALA A 67 -17.49 19.65 -1.61
N GLU A 68 -18.32 18.60 -1.55
CA GLU A 68 -18.40 17.55 -2.58
C GLU A 68 -18.82 18.14 -3.93
N TYR A 69 -19.84 19.00 -3.94
CA TYR A 69 -20.32 19.66 -5.15
C TYR A 69 -19.27 20.60 -5.75
N ALA A 70 -18.59 21.38 -4.91
CA ALA A 70 -17.50 22.25 -5.34
C ALA A 70 -16.32 21.45 -5.89
N ALA A 71 -15.98 20.28 -5.31
CA ALA A 71 -14.94 19.39 -5.83
C ALA A 71 -15.27 18.89 -7.24
N MET A 72 -16.50 18.41 -7.44
CA MET A 72 -16.95 17.95 -8.76
C MET A 72 -16.93 19.07 -9.81
N LEU A 73 -17.35 20.28 -9.45
CA LEU A 73 -17.29 21.44 -10.35
C LEU A 73 -15.85 21.84 -10.72
N GLY A 74 -14.88 21.66 -9.81
CA GLY A 74 -13.46 21.89 -10.08
C GLY A 74 -12.73 20.71 -10.70
N GLY A 75 -13.46 19.74 -11.26
CA GLY A 75 -12.90 18.62 -12.02
C GLY A 75 -12.24 17.54 -11.16
N VAL A 76 -12.55 17.47 -9.87
CA VAL A 76 -12.17 16.32 -9.03
C VAL A 76 -13.02 15.13 -9.45
N ASP A 77 -12.36 13.98 -9.65
CA ASP A 77 -13.05 12.73 -9.98
C ASP A 77 -14.09 12.36 -8.89
N PRO A 78 -15.34 11.99 -9.26
CA PRO A 78 -16.36 11.63 -8.29
C PRO A 78 -15.97 10.46 -7.37
N GLY A 79 -15.12 9.54 -7.85
CA GLY A 79 -14.56 8.46 -7.04
C GLY A 79 -13.70 9.00 -5.90
N TRP A 80 -12.86 10.00 -6.16
CA TRP A 80 -12.01 10.63 -5.12
C TRP A 80 -12.83 11.33 -4.05
N VAL A 81 -13.96 11.94 -4.44
CA VAL A 81 -14.92 12.56 -3.50
C VAL A 81 -15.54 11.51 -2.58
N VAL A 82 -15.98 10.37 -3.14
CA VAL A 82 -16.51 9.25 -2.37
C VAL A 82 -15.45 8.71 -1.40
N ASP A 83 -14.21 8.53 -1.85
CA ASP A 83 -13.12 8.01 -1.03
C ASP A 83 -12.76 8.95 0.12
N ALA A 84 -12.65 10.26 -0.13
CA ALA A 84 -12.36 11.23 0.92
C ALA A 84 -13.42 11.19 2.02
N ARG A 85 -14.69 11.04 1.63
CA ARG A 85 -15.81 10.86 2.58
C ARG A 85 -15.69 9.55 3.33
N GLU A 86 -15.47 8.43 2.64
CA GLU A 86 -15.31 7.11 3.29
C GLU A 86 -14.12 7.08 4.26
N LEU A 87 -13.00 7.70 3.88
CA LEU A 87 -11.80 7.81 4.71
C LEU A 87 -12.10 8.62 5.99
N GLY A 88 -12.83 9.73 5.87
CA GLY A 88 -13.31 10.48 7.04
C GLY A 88 -14.25 9.65 7.91
N GLN A 89 -15.16 8.88 7.31
CA GLN A 89 -16.09 7.99 8.03
C GLN A 89 -15.41 6.80 8.70
N ARG A 90 -14.29 6.29 8.17
CA ARG A 90 -13.50 5.23 8.84
C ARG A 90 -12.70 5.76 10.03
N GLY A 91 -12.58 7.08 10.16
CA GLY A 91 -11.71 7.74 11.12
C GLY A 91 -10.26 7.66 10.64
N ALA A 92 -9.51 8.75 10.80
CA ALA A 92 -8.06 8.72 10.67
C ALA A 92 -7.52 7.97 11.89
N ASN A 93 -7.59 6.64 11.90
CA ASN A 93 -6.67 5.89 12.73
C ASN A 93 -5.29 6.19 12.13
N PRO A 94 -4.42 6.95 12.83
CA PRO A 94 -3.04 7.05 12.37
C PRO A 94 -2.53 5.62 12.28
N PRO A 95 -2.02 5.19 11.11
CA PRO A 95 -1.52 3.84 10.97
C PRO A 95 -0.47 3.63 12.06
N LYS A 96 -0.58 2.50 12.77
CA LYS A 96 0.44 2.12 13.75
C LYS A 96 1.80 2.17 13.02
N PRO A 97 2.78 2.93 13.53
CA PRO A 97 4.10 2.98 12.93
C PRO A 97 4.68 1.56 12.90
N GLY A 98 5.21 1.16 11.74
CA GLY A 98 6.00 -0.05 11.57
C GLY A 98 5.23 -1.36 11.79
N VAL A 99 4.79 -1.98 10.70
CA VAL A 99 4.50 -3.41 10.73
C VAL A 99 5.24 -4.04 9.56
N VAL A 100 6.46 -4.46 9.82
CA VAL A 100 7.09 -5.53 9.04
C VAL A 100 6.16 -6.73 9.15
N ARG A 101 5.90 -7.45 8.04
CA ARG A 101 5.14 -8.70 8.09
C ARG A 101 5.72 -9.58 9.19
N GLN A 102 4.88 -10.04 10.10
CA GLN A 102 5.32 -10.95 11.15
C GLN A 102 5.41 -12.34 10.54
N HIS A 103 6.65 -12.80 10.36
CA HIS A 103 6.96 -14.15 9.91
C HIS A 103 6.48 -15.15 10.98
N PRO A 104 5.49 -16.01 10.69
CA PRO A 104 5.01 -17.00 11.63
C PRO A 104 6.08 -18.05 11.90
N ALA A 105 6.46 -18.25 13.16
CA ALA A 105 7.43 -19.28 13.52
C ALA A 105 6.93 -20.69 13.16
N ARG A 106 7.80 -21.52 12.58
CA ARG A 106 7.51 -22.94 12.32
C ARG A 106 8.43 -23.87 13.10
N ALA A 107 7.86 -25.02 13.47
CA ALA A 107 8.62 -26.13 14.07
C ALA A 107 9.23 -27.06 13.00
N SER A 108 8.75 -26.99 11.76
CA SER A 108 9.20 -27.80 10.64
C SER A 108 9.96 -26.95 9.62
N GLU A 109 11.19 -27.34 9.29
CA GLU A 109 12.01 -26.67 8.26
C GLU A 109 11.32 -26.63 6.89
N ALA A 110 10.52 -27.65 6.56
CA ALA A 110 9.77 -27.68 5.30
C ALA A 110 8.65 -26.62 5.28
N GLN A 111 7.95 -26.44 6.41
CA GLN A 111 6.91 -25.41 6.53
C GLN A 111 7.51 -24.00 6.52
N GLU A 112 8.66 -23.80 7.17
CA GLU A 112 9.40 -22.53 7.12
C GLU A 112 9.80 -22.19 5.68
N PHE A 113 10.37 -23.15 4.96
CA PHE A 113 10.74 -22.97 3.55
C PHE A 113 9.56 -22.56 2.65
N TYR A 114 8.39 -23.19 2.82
CA TYR A 114 7.20 -22.79 2.06
C TYR A 114 6.73 -21.39 2.41
N LEU A 115 6.89 -20.98 3.67
CA LEU A 115 6.51 -19.67 4.15
C LEU A 115 7.47 -18.58 3.63
N ASP A 116 8.78 -18.84 3.60
CA ASP A 116 9.77 -17.96 2.96
C ASP A 116 9.43 -17.68 1.49
N MET A 117 9.15 -18.75 0.72
CA MET A 117 8.78 -18.61 -0.69
C MET A 117 7.45 -17.86 -0.86
N LEU A 118 6.50 -18.10 0.04
CA LEU A 118 5.22 -17.41 0.05
C LEU A 118 5.40 -15.90 0.25
N GLU A 119 6.26 -15.48 1.18
CA GLU A 119 6.47 -14.06 1.48
C GLU A 119 7.08 -13.30 0.30
N VAL A 120 8.01 -13.92 -0.44
CA VAL A 120 8.59 -13.36 -1.67
C VAL A 120 7.53 -13.18 -2.76
N ASP A 121 6.68 -14.19 -2.96
CA ASP A 121 5.64 -14.14 -3.97
C ASP A 121 4.52 -13.15 -3.58
N LEU A 122 4.18 -13.07 -2.30
CA LEU A 122 3.22 -12.09 -1.77
C LEU A 122 3.73 -10.65 -1.90
N TRP A 123 5.02 -10.42 -1.63
CA TRP A 123 5.67 -9.13 -1.87
C TRP A 123 5.61 -8.74 -3.35
N THR A 124 5.94 -9.68 -4.23
CA THR A 124 5.85 -9.48 -5.69
C THR A 124 4.44 -9.13 -6.13
N MET A 125 3.44 -9.84 -5.59
CA MET A 125 2.03 -9.63 -5.94
C MET A 125 1.51 -8.27 -5.44
N GLU A 126 1.90 -7.82 -4.25
CA GLU A 126 1.61 -6.47 -3.74
C GLU A 126 2.26 -5.39 -4.61
N ARG A 127 3.52 -5.61 -5.02
CA ARG A 127 4.24 -4.70 -5.92
C ARG A 127 3.56 -4.60 -7.29
N MET A 128 3.13 -5.72 -7.87
CA MET A 128 2.35 -5.73 -9.12
C MET A 128 1.03 -4.98 -8.96
N ALA A 129 0.29 -5.21 -7.88
CA ALA A 129 -0.96 -4.51 -7.59
C ALA A 129 -0.76 -3.00 -7.49
N GLY A 130 0.28 -2.55 -6.79
CA GLY A 130 0.61 -1.13 -6.66
C GLY A 130 1.06 -0.49 -7.98
N LEU A 131 1.84 -1.20 -8.80
CA LEU A 131 2.24 -0.72 -10.13
C LEU A 131 1.04 -0.53 -11.06
N GLU A 132 0.13 -1.51 -11.11
CA GLU A 132 -1.08 -1.41 -11.93
C GLU A 132 -2.02 -0.31 -11.42
N ALA A 133 -2.22 -0.19 -10.10
CA ALA A 133 -3.00 0.91 -9.52
C ALA A 133 -2.43 2.29 -9.91
N ALA A 134 -1.11 2.45 -9.80
CA ALA A 134 -0.43 3.69 -10.17
C ALA A 134 -0.47 4.00 -11.68
N ARG A 135 -0.49 2.96 -12.52
CA ARG A 135 -0.66 3.08 -13.97
C ARG A 135 -2.09 3.50 -14.32
N MET A 136 -3.09 2.83 -13.73
CA MET A 136 -4.50 3.16 -13.93
C MET A 136 -4.81 4.61 -13.52
N ASP A 137 -4.25 5.08 -12.40
CA ASP A 137 -4.37 6.48 -11.96
C ASP A 137 -3.81 7.47 -13.00
N ARG A 138 -2.61 7.21 -13.55
CA ARG A 138 -2.01 8.06 -14.58
C ARG A 138 -2.81 8.05 -15.88
N ILE A 139 -3.40 6.91 -16.25
CA ILE A 139 -4.30 6.83 -17.42
C ILE A 139 -5.55 7.68 -17.18
N ALA A 140 -6.20 7.51 -16.02
CA ALA A 140 -7.41 8.24 -15.67
C ALA A 140 -7.18 9.77 -15.60
N THR A 141 -6.01 10.19 -15.14
CA THR A 141 -5.62 11.60 -15.03
C THR A 141 -5.00 12.18 -16.31
N GLY A 142 -4.90 11.40 -17.39
CA GLY A 142 -4.30 11.83 -18.66
C GLY A 142 -2.79 12.07 -18.62
N ARG A 143 -2.12 11.65 -17.54
CA ARG A 143 -0.66 11.74 -17.38
C ARG A 143 0.09 10.62 -18.08
N TRP A 144 -0.61 9.54 -18.43
CA TRP A 144 -0.02 8.41 -19.13
C TRP A 144 0.18 8.70 -20.62
N THR A 145 1.45 8.74 -21.05
CA THR A 145 1.83 9.09 -22.44
C THR A 145 2.23 7.89 -23.29
N PHE A 146 2.29 6.69 -22.71
CA PHE A 146 2.66 5.46 -23.42
C PHE A 146 1.43 4.75 -24.00
N ASP A 147 1.61 4.10 -25.15
CA ASP A 147 0.57 3.25 -25.72
C ASP A 147 0.29 2.04 -24.82
N THR A 148 -0.95 1.56 -24.84
CA THR A 148 -1.38 0.39 -24.06
C THR A 148 -1.40 -0.83 -24.97
N ASP A 149 -0.32 -1.60 -24.93
CA ASP A 149 -0.25 -2.90 -25.62
C ASP A 149 -1.21 -3.92 -24.95
N PRO A 150 -2.27 -4.38 -25.64
CA PRO A 150 -3.22 -5.34 -25.08
C PRO A 150 -2.58 -6.69 -24.73
N ILE A 151 -1.51 -7.09 -25.42
CA ILE A 151 -0.82 -8.36 -25.17
C ILE A 151 -0.07 -8.25 -23.84
N ALA A 152 0.67 -7.17 -23.63
CA ALA A 152 1.36 -6.93 -22.36
C ALA A 152 0.39 -6.85 -21.17
N VAL A 153 -0.78 -6.22 -21.35
CA VAL A 153 -1.82 -6.15 -20.31
C VAL A 153 -2.35 -7.53 -19.95
N THR A 154 -2.60 -8.36 -20.96
CA THR A 154 -3.06 -9.74 -20.73
C THR A 154 -1.98 -10.56 -20.01
N GLN A 155 -0.73 -10.48 -20.48
CA GLN A 155 0.39 -11.21 -19.87
C GLN A 155 0.64 -10.78 -18.42
N PHE A 156 0.51 -9.49 -18.10
CA PHE A 156 0.61 -8.98 -16.73
C PHE A 156 -0.46 -9.60 -15.82
N ALA A 157 -1.72 -9.66 -16.30
CA ALA A 157 -2.82 -10.27 -15.57
C ALA A 157 -2.65 -11.80 -15.39
N ASP A 158 -2.15 -12.48 -16.42
CA ASP A 158 -1.85 -13.91 -16.37
C ASP A 158 -0.74 -14.22 -15.36
N ASN A 159 0.34 -13.42 -15.35
CA ASN A 159 1.43 -13.54 -14.38
C ASN A 159 0.95 -13.31 -12.94
N MET A 160 0.08 -12.31 -12.72
CA MET A 160 -0.50 -12.05 -11.41
C MET A 160 -1.38 -13.22 -10.94
N THR A 161 -2.11 -13.84 -11.86
CA THR A 161 -2.95 -15.03 -11.59
C THR A 161 -2.10 -16.27 -11.28
N ALA A 162 -0.98 -16.46 -11.99
CA ALA A 162 -0.04 -17.53 -11.73
C ALA A 162 0.64 -17.37 -10.35
N LEU A 163 1.04 -16.14 -9.99
CA LEU A 163 1.54 -15.81 -8.66
C LEU A 163 0.50 -16.07 -7.56
N HIS A 164 -0.74 -15.62 -7.74
CA HIS A 164 -1.81 -15.88 -6.78
C HIS A 164 -2.03 -17.39 -6.55
N THR A 165 -2.02 -18.17 -7.63
CA THR A 165 -2.13 -19.63 -7.55
C THR A 165 -0.98 -20.22 -6.72
N ARG A 166 0.25 -19.77 -6.99
CA ARG A 166 1.45 -20.21 -6.27
C ARG A 166 1.40 -19.85 -4.79
N VAL A 167 1.05 -18.61 -4.44
CA VAL A 167 0.85 -18.18 -3.05
C VAL A 167 -0.22 -19.03 -2.36
N THR A 168 -1.33 -19.34 -3.03
CA THR A 168 -2.41 -20.17 -2.48
C THR A 168 -1.93 -21.58 -2.16
N VAL A 169 -1.14 -22.18 -3.06
CA VAL A 169 -0.59 -23.52 -2.87
C VAL A 169 0.49 -23.53 -1.77
N LEU A 170 1.36 -22.52 -1.72
CA LEU A 170 2.36 -22.38 -0.66
C LEU A 170 1.70 -22.17 0.70
N ALA A 171 0.59 -21.41 0.77
CA ALA A 171 -0.18 -21.22 1.98
C ALA A 171 -0.76 -22.53 2.51
N ALA A 172 -1.21 -23.40 1.60
CA ALA A 172 -1.68 -24.74 1.93
C ALA A 172 -0.53 -25.62 2.47
N ALA A 173 0.60 -25.65 1.78
CA ALA A 173 1.77 -26.45 2.17
C ALA A 173 2.39 -25.97 3.51
N ALA A 174 2.37 -24.66 3.76
CA ALA A 174 2.78 -24.06 5.03
C ALA A 174 1.71 -24.19 6.14
N GLN A 175 0.55 -24.77 5.85
CA GLN A 175 -0.59 -24.96 6.76
C GLN A 175 -1.01 -23.68 7.49
N LEU A 176 -1.07 -22.56 6.75
CA LEU A 176 -1.42 -21.27 7.32
C LEU A 176 -2.80 -21.29 7.96
N THR A 177 -2.88 -20.75 9.18
CA THR A 177 -4.13 -20.54 9.90
C THR A 177 -4.77 -19.20 9.48
N PRO A 178 -6.09 -19.02 9.71
CA PRO A 178 -6.75 -17.73 9.42
C PRO A 178 -6.12 -16.52 10.13
N ALA A 179 -5.62 -16.70 11.36
CA ALA A 179 -4.97 -15.63 12.12
C ALA A 179 -3.62 -15.23 11.50
N GLU A 180 -2.84 -16.20 11.01
CA GLU A 180 -1.59 -15.92 10.31
C GLU A 180 -1.85 -15.30 8.93
N GLY A 181 -2.90 -15.73 8.23
CA GLY A 181 -3.34 -15.07 7.00
C GLY A 181 -3.68 -13.59 7.22
N GLU A 182 -4.40 -13.26 8.31
CA GLU A 182 -4.67 -11.86 8.67
C GLU A 182 -3.38 -11.08 8.95
N SER A 183 -2.37 -11.70 9.56
CA SER A 183 -1.04 -11.08 9.76
C SER A 183 -0.29 -10.83 8.43
N LEU A 184 -0.39 -11.74 7.47
CA LEU A 184 0.39 -11.71 6.23
C LEU A 184 -0.22 -10.84 5.13
N TRP A 185 -1.55 -10.79 5.03
CA TRP A 185 -2.26 -10.07 3.95
C TRP A 185 -3.53 -9.34 4.39
N GLY A 186 -3.84 -9.34 5.69
CA GLY A 186 -4.99 -8.64 6.25
C GLY A 186 -4.76 -7.15 6.45
N SER A 187 -5.32 -6.62 7.53
CA SER A 187 -5.24 -5.20 7.90
C SER A 187 -3.86 -4.77 8.42
N SER A 188 -3.06 -5.70 8.93
CA SER A 188 -1.71 -5.46 9.46
C SER A 188 -0.72 -4.97 8.40
N VAL A 189 -0.92 -5.34 7.12
CA VAL A 189 0.01 -5.01 6.03
C VAL A 189 -0.28 -3.70 5.32
N GLU A 190 -1.21 -2.89 5.85
CA GLU A 190 -1.52 -1.58 5.28
C GLU A 190 -0.28 -0.66 5.21
N GLY A 191 0.66 -0.81 6.15
CA GLY A 191 1.94 -0.11 6.12
C GLY A 191 2.77 -0.43 4.86
N ILE A 192 2.81 -1.69 4.43
CA ILE A 192 3.52 -2.13 3.21
C ILE A 192 2.87 -1.52 1.97
N ARG A 193 1.53 -1.57 1.90
CA ARG A 193 0.76 -0.96 0.80
C ARG A 193 1.03 0.52 0.69
N ARG A 194 1.13 1.23 1.82
CA ARG A 194 1.51 2.64 1.85
C ARG A 194 2.93 2.88 1.37
N VAL A 195 3.90 2.04 1.73
CA VAL A 195 5.28 2.14 1.22
C VAL A 195 5.29 1.99 -0.31
N HIS A 196 4.55 1.03 -0.86
CA HIS A 196 4.37 0.90 -2.30
C HIS A 196 3.71 2.13 -2.92
N ALA A 197 2.63 2.64 -2.32
CA ALA A 197 1.95 3.86 -2.76
C ALA A 197 2.88 5.08 -2.81
N VAL A 198 3.66 5.32 -1.74
CA VAL A 198 4.67 6.40 -1.68
C VAL A 198 5.70 6.21 -2.79
N THR A 199 6.22 5.00 -2.94
CA THR A 199 7.25 4.67 -3.93
C THR A 199 6.75 4.95 -5.35
N PHE A 200 5.56 4.46 -5.72
CA PHE A 200 5.03 4.59 -7.08
C PHE A 200 4.43 5.97 -7.37
N ALA A 201 4.05 6.72 -6.35
CA ALA A 201 3.73 8.14 -6.49
C ALA A 201 4.96 8.96 -6.89
N ALA A 202 6.15 8.57 -6.44
CA ALA A 202 7.41 9.25 -6.78
C ALA A 202 8.00 8.86 -8.15
N TYR A 203 7.50 7.78 -8.77
CA TYR A 203 8.00 7.33 -10.08
C TYR A 203 7.64 8.31 -11.19
N THR A 204 8.57 8.52 -12.14
CA THR A 204 8.22 9.12 -13.43
C THR A 204 7.35 8.16 -14.24
N GLU A 205 6.69 8.66 -15.29
CA GLU A 205 5.93 7.81 -16.22
C GLU A 205 6.82 6.73 -16.85
N GLN A 206 8.08 7.08 -17.16
CA GLN A 206 9.05 6.16 -17.73
C GLN A 206 9.45 5.06 -16.72
N ASP A 207 9.74 5.42 -15.47
CA ASP A 207 10.07 4.44 -14.42
C ASP A 207 8.92 3.47 -14.19
N LEU A 208 7.69 3.99 -14.17
CA LEU A 208 6.50 3.18 -14.00
C LEU A 208 6.29 2.24 -15.19
N ALA A 209 6.41 2.75 -16.41
CA ALA A 209 6.30 1.94 -17.62
C ALA A 209 7.37 0.85 -17.66
N GLN A 210 8.62 1.16 -17.32
CA GLN A 210 9.69 0.17 -17.29
C GLN A 210 9.44 -0.92 -16.23
N ALA A 211 9.07 -0.52 -15.01
CA ALA A 211 8.79 -1.45 -13.93
C ALA A 211 7.59 -2.36 -14.24
N TRP A 212 6.51 -1.77 -14.74
CA TRP A 212 5.30 -2.51 -15.13
C TRP A 212 5.57 -3.49 -16.28
N ASN A 213 6.28 -3.05 -17.32
CA ASN A 213 6.65 -3.92 -18.45
C ASN A 213 7.59 -5.06 -18.03
N GLY A 214 8.37 -4.90 -16.94
CA GLY A 214 9.16 -5.98 -16.36
C GLY A 214 8.29 -7.17 -15.94
N TYR A 215 7.13 -6.89 -15.34
CA TYR A 215 6.16 -7.91 -14.92
C TYR A 215 5.18 -8.34 -16.01
N ALA A 216 5.13 -7.63 -17.13
CA ALA A 216 4.34 -8.01 -18.30
C ALA A 216 5.08 -8.96 -19.26
N ARG A 217 6.32 -9.35 -18.94
CA ARG A 217 7.07 -10.36 -19.72
C ARG A 217 6.60 -11.75 -19.35
N ALA A 218 6.67 -12.69 -20.30
CA ALA A 218 6.41 -14.10 -20.02
C ALA A 218 7.34 -14.58 -18.88
N ASP A 219 6.75 -15.07 -17.80
CA ASP A 219 7.45 -15.64 -16.66
C ASP A 219 7.50 -17.17 -16.79
N PRO A 220 8.69 -17.80 -16.83
CA PRO A 220 8.79 -19.26 -16.87
C PRO A 220 8.42 -19.92 -15.53
N ALA A 221 8.22 -19.15 -14.45
CA ALA A 221 7.86 -19.69 -13.15
C ALA A 221 6.50 -20.42 -13.20
N LEU A 222 6.48 -21.62 -12.63
CA LEU A 222 5.27 -22.45 -12.59
C LEU A 222 4.31 -21.94 -11.51
N ALA A 223 3.03 -21.86 -11.85
CA ALA A 223 1.95 -21.56 -10.90
C ALA A 223 1.88 -22.56 -9.74
N VAL A 224 2.34 -23.79 -9.96
CA VAL A 224 2.51 -24.79 -8.90
C VAL A 224 3.98 -25.23 -8.95
N PRO A 225 4.81 -24.88 -7.95
CA PRO A 225 6.20 -25.31 -7.91
C PRO A 225 6.36 -26.84 -7.82
N PRO A 226 7.49 -27.41 -8.27
CA PRO A 226 7.72 -28.86 -8.25
C PRO A 226 7.98 -29.42 -6.85
N TYR A 227 8.41 -28.56 -5.90
CA TYR A 227 8.71 -28.94 -4.52
C TYR A 227 7.47 -28.96 -3.60
N VAL A 228 6.29 -28.59 -4.12
CA VAL A 228 5.03 -28.72 -3.39
C VAL A 228 4.54 -30.18 -3.53
N PRO A 229 4.17 -30.85 -2.43
CA PRO A 229 3.59 -32.19 -2.48
C PRO A 229 2.35 -32.27 -3.37
N ARG A 230 2.28 -33.29 -4.22
CA ARG A 230 1.16 -33.52 -5.14
C ARG A 230 0.67 -34.95 -5.02
N ASP A 231 -0.62 -35.10 -5.22
CA ASP A 231 -1.26 -36.40 -5.36
C ASP A 231 -0.74 -37.05 -6.67
N PRO A 232 -0.17 -38.27 -6.60
CA PRO A 232 0.37 -38.95 -7.77
C PRO A 232 -0.68 -39.31 -8.82
N ASP A 233 -1.96 -39.46 -8.44
CA ASP A 233 -3.03 -39.88 -9.32
C ASP A 233 -3.72 -38.69 -10.02
N THR A 234 -3.81 -37.55 -9.33
CA THR A 234 -4.53 -36.36 -9.82
C THR A 234 -3.60 -35.21 -10.24
N GLY A 235 -2.34 -35.23 -9.79
CA GLY A 235 -1.37 -34.17 -10.04
C GLY A 235 -1.67 -32.85 -9.31
N THR A 236 -2.69 -32.82 -8.46
CA THR A 236 -3.08 -31.63 -7.68
C THR A 236 -2.32 -31.57 -6.36
N PRO A 237 -2.11 -30.36 -5.79
CA PRO A 237 -1.57 -30.23 -4.44
C PRO A 237 -2.37 -31.06 -3.43
N THR A 238 -1.69 -31.79 -2.55
CA THR A 238 -2.36 -32.64 -1.54
C THR A 238 -2.95 -31.82 -0.40
N ASP A 239 -2.32 -30.68 -0.09
CA ASP A 239 -2.72 -29.83 1.03
C ASP A 239 -3.78 -28.83 0.57
N THR A 240 -4.83 -28.66 1.38
CA THR A 240 -5.87 -27.66 1.17
C THR A 240 -5.64 -26.44 2.04
N ALA A 241 -5.62 -25.26 1.45
CA ALA A 241 -5.45 -24.00 2.18
C ALA A 241 -6.64 -23.77 3.13
N GLN A 242 -6.36 -23.55 4.41
CA GLN A 242 -7.39 -23.14 5.39
C GLN A 242 -7.75 -21.65 5.24
N VAL A 243 -6.81 -20.86 4.72
CA VAL A 243 -6.99 -19.44 4.42
C VAL A 243 -6.40 -19.16 3.04
N ALA A 244 -7.16 -18.44 2.20
CA ALA A 244 -6.71 -18.03 0.88
C ALA A 244 -6.15 -16.60 0.92
N PRO A 245 -5.10 -16.30 0.14
CA PRO A 245 -4.67 -14.93 -0.06
C PRO A 245 -5.77 -14.10 -0.74
N PRO A 246 -5.71 -12.76 -0.65
CA PRO A 246 -6.63 -11.90 -1.38
C PRO A 246 -6.47 -12.10 -2.89
N THR A 247 -7.59 -12.16 -3.60
CA THR A 247 -7.59 -12.25 -5.06
C THR A 247 -6.84 -11.06 -5.69
N PRO A 248 -6.25 -11.21 -6.89
CA PRO A 248 -5.60 -10.11 -7.59
C PRO A 248 -6.46 -8.85 -7.71
N ARG A 249 -7.78 -9.05 -7.95
CA ARG A 249 -8.76 -7.95 -8.01
C ARG A 249 -8.88 -7.20 -6.68
N LYS A 250 -8.92 -7.93 -5.56
CA LYS A 250 -8.97 -7.33 -4.22
C LYS A 250 -7.67 -6.57 -3.92
N MET A 251 -6.51 -7.17 -4.22
CA MET A 251 -5.22 -6.50 -4.01
C MET A 251 -5.08 -5.22 -4.83
N LEU A 252 -5.55 -5.23 -6.08
CA LEU A 252 -5.58 -4.01 -6.92
C LEU A 252 -6.48 -2.92 -6.31
N ALA A 253 -7.65 -3.29 -5.79
CA ALA A 253 -8.55 -2.35 -5.12
C ALA A 253 -7.93 -1.78 -3.82
N ASP A 254 -7.31 -2.63 -3.01
CA ASP A 254 -6.63 -2.24 -1.77
C ASP A 254 -5.42 -1.33 -2.10
N ALA A 255 -4.61 -1.66 -3.11
CA ALA A 255 -3.48 -0.84 -3.57
C ALA A 255 -3.93 0.52 -4.15
N THR A 256 -5.05 0.54 -4.87
CA THR A 256 -5.64 1.79 -5.37
C THR A 256 -6.09 2.67 -4.21
N THR A 257 -6.70 2.09 -3.18
CA THR A 257 -7.11 2.79 -1.96
C THR A 257 -5.90 3.39 -1.23
N ALA A 258 -4.82 2.61 -1.09
CA ALA A 258 -3.58 3.07 -0.48
C ALA A 258 -2.93 4.23 -1.27
N LEU A 259 -2.91 4.16 -2.61
CA LEU A 259 -2.39 5.23 -3.48
C LEU A 259 -3.16 6.55 -3.28
N ARG A 260 -4.50 6.46 -3.28
CA ARG A 260 -5.37 7.63 -3.05
C ARG A 260 -5.19 8.20 -1.65
N SER A 261 -5.14 7.34 -0.63
CA SER A 261 -4.94 7.76 0.75
C SER A 261 -3.59 8.48 0.91
N GLN A 262 -2.55 7.97 0.27
CA GLN A 262 -1.23 8.61 0.27
C GLN A 262 -1.24 9.97 -0.46
N PHE A 263 -1.95 10.11 -1.58
CA PHE A 263 -2.11 11.40 -2.25
C PHE A 263 -2.78 12.42 -1.32
N VAL A 264 -3.86 12.01 -0.66
CA VAL A 264 -4.55 12.84 0.35
C VAL A 264 -3.56 13.22 1.45
N ASP A 265 -2.86 12.27 2.07
CA ASP A 265 -1.89 12.51 3.16
C ASP A 265 -0.70 13.39 2.77
N THR A 266 -0.27 13.39 1.51
CA THR A 266 0.76 14.30 1.00
C THR A 266 0.20 15.70 0.84
N ALA A 267 -1.00 15.84 0.28
CA ALA A 267 -1.70 17.12 0.19
C ALA A 267 -1.97 17.70 1.60
N ILE A 268 -2.36 16.84 2.54
CA ILE A 268 -1.98 16.79 3.96
C ILE A 268 -0.86 17.72 4.43
N ARG A 269 0.31 17.12 4.48
CA ARG A 269 1.54 17.68 5.01
C ARG A 269 1.98 18.96 4.32
N HIS A 270 1.70 19.12 3.02
CA HIS A 270 2.10 20.33 2.28
C HIS A 270 1.30 21.59 2.59
N ALA A 271 0.14 21.51 3.26
CA ALA A 271 -0.62 22.70 3.66
C ALA A 271 -0.37 23.11 5.12
N GLU A 272 0.35 22.31 5.90
CA GLU A 272 0.77 22.66 7.26
C GLU A 272 2.19 23.24 7.22
N PRO A 273 2.50 24.32 7.95
CA PRO A 273 3.89 24.70 8.17
C PRO A 273 4.58 23.56 8.93
N THR A 274 5.39 22.78 8.23
CA THR A 274 6.05 21.59 8.78
C THR A 274 7.01 21.98 9.90
N ASP A 275 6.73 21.54 11.13
CA ASP A 275 7.73 21.57 12.20
C ASP A 275 8.68 20.38 12.02
N LEU A 276 9.73 20.61 11.23
CA LEU A 276 10.76 19.62 10.90
C LEU A 276 11.43 19.00 12.15
N ALA A 277 11.39 19.68 13.30
CA ALA A 277 11.94 19.15 14.55
C ALA A 277 11.07 18.04 15.15
N ALA A 278 9.74 18.17 15.06
CA ALA A 278 8.81 17.15 15.52
C ALA A 278 8.88 15.88 14.65
N GLU A 279 9.02 16.04 13.33
CA GLU A 279 9.11 14.92 12.38
C GLU A 279 10.44 14.15 12.54
N SER A 280 11.55 14.86 12.72
CA SER A 280 12.85 14.22 13.01
C SER A 280 12.82 13.42 14.32
N THR A 281 12.13 13.92 15.35
CA THR A 281 12.05 13.23 16.65
C THR A 281 11.20 11.96 16.55
N ALA A 282 10.11 12.01 15.78
CA ALA A 282 9.26 10.84 15.52
C ALA A 282 9.99 9.75 14.72
N ILE A 283 10.79 10.13 13.72
CA ILE A 283 11.61 9.18 12.93
C ILE A 283 12.65 8.50 13.83
N THR A 284 13.37 9.25 14.66
CA THR A 284 14.35 8.69 15.60
C THR A 284 13.70 7.69 16.55
N ALA A 285 12.54 8.03 17.12
CA ALA A 285 11.82 7.14 18.03
C ALA A 285 11.35 5.83 17.35
N VAL A 286 10.97 5.89 16.07
CA VAL A 286 10.60 4.69 15.29
C VAL A 286 11.81 3.83 14.95
N VAL A 287 12.95 4.44 14.61
CA VAL A 287 14.21 3.73 14.36
C VAL A 287 14.69 3.03 15.63
N ASP A 288 14.67 3.72 16.77
CA ASP A 288 15.07 3.16 18.06
C ASP A 288 14.14 2.00 18.49
N ALA A 289 12.82 2.15 18.26
CA ALA A 289 11.85 1.08 18.53
C ALA A 289 12.01 -0.14 17.61
N ALA A 290 12.45 0.06 16.36
CA ALA A 290 12.69 -1.01 15.40
C ALA A 290 14.00 -1.77 15.66
N LEU A 291 14.99 -1.13 16.29
CA LEU A 291 16.31 -1.71 16.58
C LEU A 291 16.34 -2.53 17.89
N GLY A 292 15.35 -2.35 18.79
CA GLY A 292 15.31 -3.03 20.09
C GLY A 292 16.43 -2.58 21.05
N GLU A 293 16.34 -2.92 22.34
CA GLU A 293 17.32 -2.50 23.37
C GLU A 293 18.68 -3.20 23.28
N ASP A 294 18.87 -4.15 22.34
CA ASP A 294 20.01 -5.06 22.34
C ASP A 294 20.71 -5.11 20.96
N THR A 295 21.40 -4.04 20.60
CA THR A 295 22.41 -4.09 19.52
C THR A 295 23.64 -3.27 19.89
N ALA A 296 24.43 -3.80 20.84
CA ALA A 296 25.86 -3.54 20.86
C ALA A 296 26.51 -4.26 19.65
N TRP A 297 26.25 -3.74 18.45
CA TRP A 297 26.97 -4.15 17.25
C TRP A 297 28.37 -3.54 17.29
N THR A 298 29.34 -4.31 17.77
CA THR A 298 30.74 -4.01 17.53
C THR A 298 31.06 -4.34 16.08
N TRP A 299 31.29 -3.31 15.27
CA TRP A 299 31.92 -3.47 13.96
C TRP A 299 33.29 -4.13 14.16
N GLU A 300 33.40 -5.43 13.88
CA GLU A 300 34.70 -6.03 13.59
C GLU A 300 35.09 -5.58 12.19
N ALA A 301 36.21 -4.87 12.10
CA ALA A 301 36.79 -4.50 10.83
C ALA A 301 37.12 -5.77 10.05
N ASP A 302 36.67 -5.83 8.80
CA ASP A 302 36.95 -6.91 7.87
C ASP A 302 38.48 -7.13 7.79
N PRO A 303 39.00 -8.35 7.98
CA PRO A 303 40.44 -8.59 7.93
C PRO A 303 40.99 -8.20 6.56
N ASP A 304 42.07 -7.41 6.57
CA ASP A 304 42.75 -6.91 5.37
C ASP A 304 42.96 -8.04 4.35
N PRO A 305 42.60 -7.83 3.06
CA PRO A 305 42.78 -8.84 2.04
C PRO A 305 44.26 -9.15 1.86
N VAL A 306 44.64 -10.38 2.22
CA VAL A 306 46.00 -10.90 2.00
C VAL A 306 46.33 -10.80 0.51
N PRO A 307 47.46 -10.16 0.12
CA PRO A 307 47.85 -10.06 -1.29
C PRO A 307 48.02 -11.46 -1.89
N ARG A 308 47.17 -11.80 -2.87
CA ARG A 308 47.34 -13.02 -3.67
C ARG A 308 48.64 -12.89 -4.49
N PRO A 309 49.52 -13.90 -4.50
CA PRO A 309 50.67 -13.91 -5.40
C PRO A 309 50.19 -13.92 -6.84
N VAL A 310 50.72 -12.99 -7.64
CA VAL A 310 50.44 -12.83 -9.07
C VAL A 310 50.99 -14.06 -9.80
N GLY A 311 50.09 -14.95 -10.24
CA GLY A 311 50.45 -16.08 -11.08
C GLY A 311 50.89 -15.59 -12.46
N GLU A 312 52.06 -16.04 -12.90
CA GLU A 312 52.66 -15.73 -14.19
C GLU A 312 51.70 -15.99 -15.36
N ILE A 313 51.61 -15.01 -16.25
CA ILE A 313 50.85 -15.07 -17.50
C ILE A 313 51.57 -16.05 -18.43
N GLY A 314 51.09 -17.29 -18.49
CA GLY A 314 51.48 -18.27 -19.49
C GLY A 314 50.94 -17.87 -20.86
N ALA A 315 51.84 -17.72 -21.83
CA ALA A 315 51.54 -17.31 -23.19
C ALA A 315 50.64 -18.31 -23.94
N ASP A 316 49.57 -17.77 -24.50
CA ASP A 316 49.10 -17.94 -25.88
C ASP A 316 49.37 -19.30 -26.58
N ARG A 317 48.31 -20.10 -26.71
CA ARG A 317 48.10 -20.99 -27.87
C ARG A 317 46.60 -21.05 -28.19
N GLY A 318 46.20 -20.35 -29.25
CA GLY A 318 44.91 -20.52 -29.92
C GLY A 318 44.78 -21.89 -30.62
N PRO A 319 43.57 -22.23 -31.12
CA PRO A 319 43.28 -23.55 -31.67
C PRO A 319 43.84 -23.71 -33.10
N GLU A 320 44.44 -24.87 -33.37
CA GLU A 320 44.73 -25.33 -34.74
C GLU A 320 43.47 -25.97 -35.36
N ILE A 321 43.38 -25.83 -36.68
CA ILE A 321 42.26 -26.14 -37.58
C ILE A 321 42.04 -27.65 -37.74
#